data_AF-A0A939RVW6-F1
#
_entry.id   AF-A0A939RVW6-F1
#
_cell.length_a   1.000
_cell.length_b   1.000
_cell.length_c   1.000
_cell.angle_alpha   90.00
_cell.angle_beta   90.00
_cell.angle_gamma   90.00
#
_symmetry.space_group_name_H-M   'P 1'
#
loop_
_entity.id
_entity.type
_entity.pdbx_description
1 polymer ?
#
loop_
_entity_poly.entity_id
_entity_poly.type
_entity_poly.pdbx_seq_one_letter_code
_entity_poly.pdbx_strand_id
1 'polypeptide(L)'
;METTVADLQALVLARYERLDLPSWPDPRPDGGSPREEEYSRVTDPGRYRIVHERARVWAAVLAEVLGASVEEIVPSTGRDGRPEFDRGLRLTPQRRDALALLLLERDVAQDEADATLAVLEVCVTRPGVVVALQPDCGCDACDSGSQDLLEAVDAAVVDVVGGPFVVLQGRTWHAQWHPGGGSASSDGRGPEFDVAFDLCRRLAAGETVHLPRHTEAFHGSSWLG
;
A
#
# COMPACT_ATOMS: atom_id res chain seq x y z
N MET A 1 13.63 -3.60 25.18
CA MET A 1 14.10 -2.86 24.00
C MET A 1 12.86 -2.57 23.20
N GLU A 2 12.57 -1.30 22.96
CA GLU A 2 11.38 -0.88 22.22
C GLU A 2 11.63 -1.17 20.74
N THR A 3 10.74 -1.90 20.08
CA THR A 3 10.86 -2.25 18.66
C THR A 3 10.62 -1.00 17.83
N THR A 4 11.55 -0.67 16.93
CA THR A 4 11.39 0.45 16.00
C THR A 4 10.90 -0.01 14.64
N VAL A 5 10.42 0.93 13.81
CA VAL A 5 10.13 0.68 12.38
C VAL A 5 11.35 0.09 11.67
N ALA A 6 12.54 0.63 11.93
CA ALA A 6 13.78 0.18 11.31
C ALA A 6 14.10 -1.28 11.66
N ASP A 7 13.83 -1.70 12.90
CA ASP A 7 14.00 -3.10 13.31
C ASP A 7 13.05 -4.03 12.56
N LEU A 8 11.80 -3.61 12.36
CA LEU A 8 10.81 -4.37 11.59
C LEU A 8 11.22 -4.49 10.12
N GLN A 9 11.61 -3.38 9.48
CA GLN A 9 12.09 -3.39 8.09
C GLN A 9 13.31 -4.29 7.92
N ALA A 10 14.30 -4.20 8.81
CA ALA A 10 15.48 -5.05 8.77
C ALA A 10 15.12 -6.55 8.89
N LEU A 11 14.17 -6.88 9.76
CA LEU A 11 13.69 -8.26 9.91
C LEU A 11 12.91 -8.75 8.67
N VAL A 12 12.08 -7.90 8.09
CA VAL A 12 11.36 -8.19 6.83
C VAL A 12 12.35 -8.44 5.71
N LEU A 13 13.35 -7.57 5.55
CA LEU A 13 14.41 -7.72 4.56
C LEU A 13 15.13 -9.06 4.72
N ALA A 14 15.63 -9.35 5.93
CA ALA A 14 16.35 -10.59 6.20
C ALA A 14 15.48 -11.86 6.03
N ARG A 15 14.15 -11.77 6.18
CA ARG A 15 13.21 -12.88 5.91
C ARG A 15 12.94 -13.04 4.43
N TYR A 16 12.73 -11.93 3.74
CA TYR A 16 12.43 -11.91 2.32
C TYR A 16 13.63 -12.38 1.49
N GLU A 17 14.85 -11.98 1.83
CA GLU A 17 16.08 -12.45 1.17
C GLU A 17 16.22 -13.99 1.18
N ARG A 18 15.70 -14.65 2.21
CA ARG A 18 15.72 -16.13 2.30
C ARG A 18 14.74 -16.84 1.36
N LEU A 19 13.81 -16.10 0.76
CA LEU A 19 12.87 -16.66 -0.21
C LEU A 19 13.50 -16.85 -1.60
N ASP A 20 14.68 -16.25 -1.84
CA ASP A 20 15.44 -16.37 -3.10
C ASP A 20 14.56 -16.08 -4.34
N LEU A 21 13.73 -15.05 -4.24
CA LEU A 21 12.81 -14.63 -5.30
C LEU A 21 13.52 -13.78 -6.35
N PRO A 22 12.96 -13.69 -7.58
CA PRO A 22 13.54 -12.87 -8.64
C PRO A 22 13.81 -11.43 -8.22
N SER A 23 14.93 -10.90 -8.70
CA SER A 23 15.32 -9.50 -8.57
C SER A 23 15.83 -9.01 -9.92
N TRP A 24 15.45 -7.79 -10.30
CA TRP A 24 15.88 -7.17 -11.54
C TRP A 24 16.25 -5.70 -11.31
N PRO A 25 17.30 -5.20 -11.98
CA PRO A 25 17.70 -3.81 -11.86
C PRO A 25 16.66 -2.90 -12.53
N ASP A 26 16.72 -1.61 -12.19
CA ASP A 26 16.06 -0.58 -12.98
C ASP A 26 16.48 -0.74 -14.46
N PRO A 27 15.52 -0.91 -15.40
CA PRO A 27 15.82 -0.98 -16.83
C PRO A 27 16.46 0.31 -17.39
N ARG A 28 16.37 1.44 -16.67
CA ARG A 28 16.83 2.77 -17.07
C ARG A 28 17.59 3.47 -15.92
N PRO A 29 18.72 2.90 -15.46
CA PRO A 29 19.45 3.43 -14.29
C PRO A 29 20.03 4.84 -14.53
N ASP A 30 20.20 5.24 -15.79
CA ASP A 30 20.68 6.58 -16.18
C ASP A 30 19.53 7.62 -16.31
N GLY A 31 18.28 7.26 -15.98
CA GLY A 31 17.11 8.14 -16.07
C GLY A 31 16.61 8.38 -17.50
N GLY A 32 16.94 7.47 -18.43
CA GLY A 32 16.48 7.54 -19.82
C GLY A 32 14.96 7.44 -19.92
N SER A 33 14.35 8.20 -20.84
CA SER A 33 12.91 8.09 -21.08
C SER A 33 12.56 6.74 -21.73
N PRO A 34 11.40 6.14 -21.37
CA PRO A 34 10.90 4.95 -22.05
C PRO A 34 10.66 5.19 -23.54
N ARG A 35 10.80 4.14 -24.34
CA ARG A 35 10.42 4.14 -25.75
C ARG A 35 8.91 3.96 -25.88
N GLU A 36 8.35 4.39 -27.01
CA GLU A 36 6.91 4.31 -27.28
C GLU A 36 6.39 2.88 -27.20
N GLU A 37 7.17 1.90 -27.69
CA GLU A 37 6.79 0.48 -27.68
C GLU A 37 6.74 -0.17 -26.29
N GLU A 38 7.31 0.48 -25.27
CA GLU A 38 7.34 0.01 -23.88
C GLU A 38 6.04 0.39 -23.13
N TYR A 39 5.31 1.38 -23.64
CA TYR A 39 4.01 1.75 -23.06
C TYR A 39 2.98 0.65 -23.34
N SER A 40 2.14 0.37 -22.34
CA SER A 40 1.08 -0.65 -22.40
C SER A 40 1.54 -2.08 -22.65
N ARG A 41 2.86 -2.33 -22.71
CA ARG A 41 3.45 -3.67 -22.83
C ARG A 41 3.80 -4.21 -21.45
N VAL A 42 3.55 -5.49 -21.22
CA VAL A 42 3.95 -6.19 -19.98
C VAL A 42 4.67 -7.47 -20.37
N THR A 43 6.01 -7.42 -20.45
CA THR A 43 6.79 -8.52 -21.05
C THR A 43 6.91 -9.74 -20.13
N ASP A 44 7.01 -9.53 -18.82
CA ASP A 44 7.06 -10.59 -17.81
C ASP A 44 6.18 -10.22 -16.62
N PRO A 45 4.85 -10.47 -16.68
CA PRO A 45 3.96 -10.15 -15.57
C PRO A 45 4.22 -11.03 -14.33
N GLY A 46 4.81 -12.23 -14.52
CA GLY A 46 5.04 -13.20 -13.44
C GLY A 46 6.05 -12.71 -12.41
N ARG A 47 7.05 -11.94 -12.81
CA ARG A 47 8.07 -11.38 -11.89
C ARG A 47 7.48 -10.48 -10.80
N TYR A 48 6.31 -9.88 -11.03
CA TYR A 48 5.66 -8.99 -10.05
C TYR A 48 5.11 -9.73 -8.84
N ARG A 49 5.05 -11.08 -8.82
CA ARG A 49 4.62 -11.85 -7.63
C ARG A 49 5.38 -11.52 -6.36
N ILE A 50 6.57 -10.92 -6.47
CA ILE A 50 7.36 -10.44 -5.34
C ILE A 50 6.58 -9.50 -4.39
N VAL A 51 5.61 -8.73 -4.89
CA VAL A 51 4.81 -7.81 -4.03
C VAL A 51 3.93 -8.58 -3.06
N HIS A 52 3.32 -9.70 -3.50
CA HIS A 52 2.51 -10.57 -2.63
C HIS A 52 3.40 -11.25 -1.58
N GLU A 53 4.56 -11.77 -1.99
CA GLU A 53 5.49 -12.42 -1.06
C GLU A 53 6.04 -11.44 -0.02
N ARG A 54 6.39 -10.21 -0.42
CA ARG A 54 6.83 -9.15 0.51
C ARG A 54 5.72 -8.78 1.51
N ALA A 55 4.48 -8.64 1.03
CA ALA A 55 3.32 -8.39 1.89
C ALA A 55 3.11 -9.51 2.93
N ARG A 56 3.24 -10.78 2.53
CA ARG A 56 3.11 -11.92 3.45
C ARG A 56 4.23 -11.95 4.50
N VAL A 57 5.46 -11.59 4.13
CA VAL A 57 6.56 -11.45 5.09
C VAL A 57 6.27 -10.35 6.10
N TRP A 58 5.78 -9.18 5.65
CA TRP A 58 5.31 -8.13 6.55
C TRP A 58 4.24 -8.64 7.51
N ALA A 59 3.23 -9.34 6.99
CA ALA A 59 2.15 -9.85 7.82
C ALA A 59 2.66 -10.79 8.93
N ALA A 60 3.56 -11.70 8.58
CA ALA A 60 4.19 -12.61 9.54
C ALA A 60 5.03 -11.86 10.59
N VAL A 61 5.82 -10.86 10.18
CA VAL A 61 6.63 -10.05 11.09
C VAL A 61 5.78 -9.24 12.06
N LEU A 62 4.74 -8.56 11.58
CA LEU A 62 3.86 -7.76 12.43
C LEU A 62 3.08 -8.65 13.42
N ALA A 63 2.66 -9.84 12.99
CA ALA A 63 2.02 -10.81 13.88
C ALA A 63 2.96 -11.30 14.98
N GLU A 64 4.19 -11.68 14.61
CA GLU A 64 5.15 -12.27 15.54
C GLU A 64 5.74 -11.24 16.52
N VAL A 65 6.11 -10.05 16.01
CA VAL A 65 6.87 -9.06 16.78
C VAL A 65 5.94 -8.11 17.54
N LEU A 66 4.84 -7.68 16.91
CA LEU A 66 3.90 -6.73 17.52
C LEU A 66 2.63 -7.41 18.05
N GLY A 67 2.49 -8.72 17.88
CA GLY A 67 1.31 -9.46 18.34
C GLY A 67 0.04 -9.11 17.57
N ALA A 68 0.13 -8.57 16.35
CA ALA A 68 -1.05 -8.27 15.54
C ALA A 68 -1.85 -9.54 15.23
N SER A 69 -3.18 -9.50 15.34
CA SER A 69 -4.00 -10.61 14.87
C SER A 69 -4.08 -10.57 13.35
N VAL A 70 -3.99 -11.74 12.70
CA VAL A 70 -4.06 -11.87 11.24
C VAL A 70 -5.23 -12.75 10.89
N GLU A 71 -6.12 -12.24 10.05
CA GLU A 71 -7.33 -12.91 9.60
C GLU A 71 -7.40 -12.89 8.08
N GLU A 72 -7.71 -14.03 7.46
CA GLU A 72 -8.06 -14.05 6.05
C GLU A 72 -9.42 -13.36 5.85
N ILE A 73 -9.51 -12.49 4.85
CA ILE A 73 -10.75 -11.81 4.49
C ILE A 73 -11.31 -12.37 3.20
N VAL A 74 -12.61 -12.66 3.23
CA VAL A 74 -13.34 -13.15 2.07
C VAL A 74 -13.68 -11.97 1.17
N PRO A 75 -13.34 -12.02 -0.13
CA PRO A 75 -13.67 -10.94 -1.05
C PRO A 75 -15.18 -10.82 -1.24
N SER A 76 -15.67 -9.57 -1.22
CA SER A 76 -17.01 -9.27 -1.72
C SER A 76 -17.02 -9.34 -3.25
N THR A 77 -18.20 -9.69 -3.78
CA THR A 77 -18.45 -9.58 -5.21
C THR A 77 -18.62 -8.10 -5.56
N GLY A 78 -17.76 -7.60 -6.44
CA GLY A 78 -17.83 -6.28 -7.04
C GLY A 78 -19.04 -6.10 -7.95
N ARG A 79 -19.24 -4.86 -8.41
CA ARG A 79 -20.41 -4.46 -9.22
C ARG A 79 -20.48 -5.17 -10.58
N ASP A 80 -19.35 -5.61 -11.10
CA ASP A 80 -19.20 -6.34 -12.36
C ASP A 80 -19.34 -7.87 -12.19
N GLY A 81 -19.65 -8.33 -10.97
CA GLY A 81 -19.77 -9.75 -10.65
C GLY A 81 -18.44 -10.46 -10.39
N ARG A 82 -17.32 -9.73 -10.41
CA ARG A 82 -15.98 -10.28 -10.10
C ARG A 82 -15.61 -9.98 -8.64
N PRO A 83 -14.79 -10.81 -7.98
CA PRO A 83 -14.32 -10.49 -6.65
C PRO A 83 -13.49 -9.20 -6.66
N GLU A 84 -13.60 -8.38 -5.61
CA GLU A 84 -12.82 -7.14 -5.48
C GLU A 84 -11.31 -7.41 -5.42
N PHE A 85 -10.93 -8.55 -4.83
CA PHE A 85 -9.57 -9.07 -4.77
C PHE A 85 -9.59 -10.60 -4.74
N ASP A 86 -8.46 -11.25 -5.03
CA ASP A 86 -8.38 -12.71 -5.09
C ASP A 86 -8.10 -13.33 -3.72
N ARG A 87 -7.22 -12.70 -2.95
CA ARG A 87 -6.82 -13.12 -1.58
C ARG A 87 -6.60 -11.88 -0.73
N GLY A 88 -6.85 -11.95 0.57
CA GLY A 88 -6.63 -10.80 1.44
C GLY A 88 -6.38 -11.17 2.89
N LEU A 89 -5.53 -10.39 3.54
CA LEU A 89 -5.28 -10.46 4.98
C LEU A 89 -5.69 -9.17 5.65
N ARG A 90 -6.35 -9.27 6.81
CA ARG A 90 -6.58 -8.17 7.76
C ARG A 90 -5.67 -8.37 8.97
N LEU A 91 -4.84 -7.37 9.23
CA LEU A 91 -3.98 -7.28 10.40
C LEU A 91 -4.55 -6.26 11.38
N THR A 92 -4.91 -6.71 12.58
CA THR A 92 -5.44 -5.84 13.63
C THR A 92 -4.39 -5.65 14.73
N PRO A 93 -3.95 -4.41 15.00
CA PRO A 93 -2.96 -4.15 16.05
C PRO A 93 -3.53 -4.40 17.45
N GLN A 94 -2.64 -4.64 18.42
CA GLN A 94 -3.02 -4.69 19.84
C GLN A 94 -3.47 -3.32 20.37
N ARG A 95 -2.93 -2.24 19.78
CA ARG A 95 -3.29 -0.86 20.10
C ARG A 95 -4.64 -0.49 19.50
N ARG A 96 -5.60 -0.16 20.36
CA ARG A 96 -6.99 0.14 19.98
C ARG A 96 -7.15 1.44 19.17
N ASP A 97 -6.19 2.34 19.29
CA ASP A 97 -6.15 3.64 18.62
C ASP A 97 -5.38 3.60 17.29
N ALA A 98 -4.81 2.45 16.91
CA ALA A 98 -4.11 2.26 15.65
C ALA A 98 -5.05 1.69 14.57
N LEU A 99 -4.80 2.06 13.31
CA LEU A 99 -5.59 1.56 12.17
C LEU A 99 -5.23 0.10 11.87
N ALA A 100 -6.24 -0.72 11.55
CA ALA A 100 -6.00 -2.04 10.98
C ALA A 100 -5.40 -1.91 9.57
N LEU A 101 -4.46 -2.78 9.24
CA LEU A 101 -3.80 -2.85 7.93
C LEU A 101 -4.39 -4.02 7.14
N LEU A 102 -4.71 -3.81 5.88
CA LEU A 102 -5.20 -4.86 4.97
C LEU A 102 -4.23 -4.99 3.80
N LEU A 103 -3.90 -6.23 3.46
CA LEU A 103 -3.02 -6.58 2.33
C LEU A 103 -3.86 -7.41 1.36
N LEU A 104 -4.25 -6.82 0.24
CA LEU A 104 -5.15 -7.44 -0.73
C LEU A 104 -4.38 -7.78 -2.01
N GLU A 105 -4.41 -9.04 -2.38
CA GLU A 105 -3.71 -9.57 -3.54
C GLU A 105 -4.69 -9.73 -4.70
N ARG A 106 -4.27 -9.28 -5.88
CA ARG A 106 -4.99 -9.40 -7.14
C ARG A 106 -4.10 -9.99 -8.22
N ASP A 107 -4.66 -10.90 -8.99
CA ASP A 107 -4.06 -11.52 -10.17
C ASP A 107 -4.76 -10.96 -11.42
N VAL A 108 -4.24 -9.85 -11.95
CA VAL A 108 -4.86 -9.13 -13.07
C VAL A 108 -4.49 -9.82 -14.38
N ALA A 109 -5.49 -10.40 -15.06
CA ALA A 109 -5.31 -11.04 -16.36
C ALA A 109 -4.68 -10.09 -17.38
N GLN A 110 -3.68 -10.59 -18.10
CA GLN A 110 -3.05 -9.87 -19.21
C GLN A 110 -3.62 -10.35 -20.55
N ASP A 111 -3.58 -9.49 -21.58
CA ASP A 111 -4.15 -9.80 -22.89
C ASP A 111 -3.36 -10.92 -23.62
N GLU A 112 -2.10 -11.16 -23.23
CA GLU A 112 -1.23 -12.18 -23.82
C GLU A 112 -0.97 -13.33 -22.82
N ALA A 113 -1.32 -14.55 -23.24
CA ALA A 113 -1.19 -15.81 -22.48
C ALA A 113 -2.02 -15.87 -21.18
N ASP A 114 -2.19 -17.06 -20.59
CA ASP A 114 -2.83 -17.26 -19.28
C ASP A 114 -1.96 -16.69 -18.12
N ALA A 115 -1.37 -15.52 -18.33
CA ALA A 115 -0.47 -14.83 -17.42
C ALA A 115 -1.23 -13.75 -16.65
N THR A 116 -0.88 -13.60 -15.37
CA THR A 116 -1.47 -12.60 -14.48
C THR A 116 -0.39 -11.69 -13.94
N LEU A 117 -0.68 -10.39 -13.91
CA LEU A 117 0.11 -9.40 -13.20
C LEU A 117 -0.32 -9.41 -11.73
N ALA A 118 0.62 -9.70 -10.84
CA ALA A 118 0.39 -9.61 -9.41
C ALA A 118 0.32 -8.14 -8.97
N VAL A 119 -0.82 -7.74 -8.41
CA VAL A 119 -1.07 -6.41 -7.87
C VAL A 119 -1.40 -6.53 -6.38
N LEU A 120 -0.82 -5.66 -5.57
CA LEU A 120 -1.06 -5.55 -4.14
C LEU A 120 -1.75 -4.20 -3.86
N GLU A 121 -2.92 -4.26 -3.24
CA GLU A 121 -3.54 -3.10 -2.60
C GLU A 121 -3.23 -3.13 -1.10
N VAL A 122 -2.58 -2.07 -0.61
CA VAL A 122 -2.40 -1.82 0.81
C VAL A 122 -3.53 -0.90 1.24
N CYS A 123 -4.37 -1.36 2.17
CA CYS A 123 -5.54 -0.62 2.63
C CYS A 123 -5.53 -0.47 4.15
N VAL A 124 -6.31 0.49 4.66
CA VAL A 124 -6.50 0.64 6.10
C VAL A 124 -7.97 0.52 6.48
N THR A 125 -8.28 -0.07 7.63
CA THR A 125 -9.64 -0.24 8.18
C THR A 125 -10.58 -1.15 7.38
N ARG A 126 -10.71 -0.97 6.06
CA ARG A 126 -11.57 -1.73 5.14
C ARG A 126 -11.00 -1.71 3.71
N PRO A 127 -11.34 -2.68 2.84
CA PRO A 127 -10.75 -2.79 1.49
C PRO A 127 -10.80 -1.51 0.65
N GLY A 128 -11.90 -0.76 0.71
CA GLY A 128 -12.07 0.47 -0.10
C GLY A 128 -11.33 1.72 0.38
N VAL A 129 -10.44 1.64 1.37
CA VAL A 129 -9.59 2.75 1.84
C VAL A 129 -8.14 2.40 1.49
N VAL A 130 -7.84 2.47 0.19
CA VAL A 130 -6.55 2.10 -0.40
C VAL A 130 -5.55 3.24 -0.17
N VAL A 131 -4.37 2.92 0.37
CA VAL A 131 -3.29 3.87 0.65
C VAL A 131 -2.07 3.66 -0.26
N ALA A 132 -1.94 2.47 -0.85
CA ALA A 132 -0.98 2.20 -1.91
C ALA A 132 -1.48 1.06 -2.81
N LEU A 133 -1.05 1.10 -4.08
CA LEU A 133 -1.31 0.09 -5.10
C LEU A 133 0.04 -0.22 -5.75
N GLN A 134 0.49 -1.49 -5.74
CA GLN A 134 1.79 -1.87 -6.28
C GLN A 134 1.72 -3.15 -7.14
N PRO A 135 2.28 -3.14 -8.37
CA PRO A 135 2.72 -1.94 -9.07
C PRO A 135 1.52 -1.01 -9.36
N ASP A 136 1.74 0.30 -9.34
CA ASP A 136 0.75 1.30 -9.76
C ASP A 136 0.55 1.30 -11.29
N CYS A 137 1.60 0.90 -12.02
CA CYS A 137 1.55 0.53 -13.43
C CYS A 137 2.48 -0.65 -13.71
N GLY A 138 1.96 -1.72 -14.33
CA GLY A 138 2.74 -2.91 -14.68
C GLY A 138 3.47 -2.83 -16.02
N CYS A 139 3.37 -1.72 -16.76
CA CYS A 139 3.96 -1.66 -18.10
C CYS A 139 5.48 -1.50 -18.07
N ASP A 140 6.15 -1.99 -19.12
CA ASP A 140 7.61 -1.98 -19.24
C ASP A 140 8.16 -0.54 -19.20
N ALA A 141 7.39 0.47 -19.63
CA ALA A 141 7.76 1.88 -19.53
C ALA A 141 7.78 2.42 -18.10
N CYS A 142 7.00 1.85 -17.18
CA CYS A 142 6.91 2.27 -15.79
C CYS A 142 7.80 1.45 -14.85
N ASP A 143 8.46 0.41 -15.34
CA ASP A 143 9.33 -0.43 -14.54
C ASP A 143 10.55 0.34 -14.01
N SER A 144 10.69 0.41 -12.69
CA SER A 144 11.80 1.04 -11.97
C SER A 144 12.73 0.02 -11.29
N GLY A 145 12.56 -1.28 -11.60
CA GLY A 145 13.30 -2.35 -10.94
C GLY A 145 12.57 -2.94 -9.73
N SER A 146 12.98 -4.14 -9.32
CA SER A 146 12.34 -4.82 -8.18
C SER A 146 12.62 -4.14 -6.85
N GLN A 147 13.77 -3.46 -6.72
CA GLN A 147 14.13 -2.81 -5.46
C GLN A 147 13.18 -1.64 -5.15
N ASP A 148 13.01 -0.72 -6.11
CA ASP A 148 12.10 0.44 -5.95
C ASP A 148 10.66 -0.01 -5.69
N LEU A 149 10.20 -1.04 -6.42
CA LEU A 149 8.88 -1.64 -6.21
C LEU A 149 8.70 -2.20 -4.78
N LEU A 150 9.69 -2.91 -4.25
CA LEU A 150 9.62 -3.48 -2.89
C LEU A 150 9.77 -2.39 -1.82
N GLU A 151 10.60 -1.37 -2.05
CA GLU A 151 10.71 -0.20 -1.19
C GLU A 151 9.39 0.57 -1.11
N ALA A 152 8.64 0.67 -2.20
CA ALA A 152 7.31 1.29 -2.22
C ALA A 152 6.28 0.50 -1.38
N VAL A 153 6.33 -0.85 -1.43
CA VAL A 153 5.52 -1.71 -0.55
C VAL A 153 5.91 -1.51 0.91
N ASP A 154 7.21 -1.52 1.20
CA ASP A 154 7.73 -1.34 2.55
C ASP A 154 7.34 0.03 3.12
N ALA A 155 7.48 1.10 2.34
CA ALA A 155 7.09 2.46 2.73
C ALA A 155 5.61 2.55 3.09
N ALA A 156 4.73 2.00 2.24
CA ALA A 156 3.28 2.01 2.49
C ALA A 156 2.90 1.32 3.81
N VAL A 157 3.53 0.17 4.11
CA VAL A 157 3.29 -0.53 5.39
C VAL A 157 3.88 0.26 6.56
N VAL A 158 5.08 0.78 6.40
CA VAL A 158 5.79 1.55 7.43
C VAL A 158 5.05 2.82 7.80
N ASP A 159 4.49 3.55 6.84
CA ASP A 159 3.80 4.80 7.13
C ASP A 159 2.57 4.56 8.02
N VAL A 160 1.84 3.46 7.79
CA VAL A 160 0.69 3.05 8.60
C VAL A 160 1.13 2.53 9.98
N VAL A 161 2.10 1.62 10.01
CA VAL A 161 2.58 0.97 11.25
C VAL A 161 3.32 1.97 12.14
N GLY A 162 4.15 2.81 11.55
CA GLY A 162 4.93 3.84 12.21
C GLY A 162 4.05 4.95 12.77
N GLY A 163 3.04 5.39 12.02
CA GLY A 163 2.03 6.36 12.44
C GLY A 163 2.59 7.67 13.05
N PRO A 164 1.72 8.54 13.58
CA PRO A 164 0.28 8.57 13.32
C PRO A 164 0.00 8.65 11.81
N PHE A 165 -1.08 8.01 11.37
CA PHE A 165 -1.46 7.94 9.95
C PHE A 165 -2.89 8.43 9.77
N VAL A 166 -3.14 9.22 8.73
CA VAL A 166 -4.45 9.80 8.43
C VAL A 166 -4.79 9.60 6.97
N VAL A 167 -6.02 9.21 6.69
CA VAL A 167 -6.63 9.16 5.36
C VAL A 167 -7.93 9.97 5.38
N LEU A 168 -8.08 10.83 4.38
CA LEU A 168 -9.32 11.51 4.04
C LEU A 168 -9.80 10.99 2.68
N GLN A 169 -11.03 10.51 2.65
CA GLN A 169 -11.65 9.99 1.43
C GLN A 169 -12.93 10.77 1.12
N GLY A 170 -12.88 11.56 0.06
CA GLY A 170 -14.04 12.17 -0.55
C GLY A 170 -14.59 11.32 -1.69
N ARG A 171 -15.64 11.82 -2.36
CA ARG A 171 -16.25 11.13 -3.51
C ARG A 171 -15.36 11.06 -4.75
N THR A 172 -14.49 12.05 -4.89
CA THR A 172 -13.71 12.34 -6.11
C THR A 172 -12.27 12.73 -5.79
N TRP A 173 -11.90 12.65 -4.52
CA TRP A 173 -10.58 13.04 -4.02
C TRP A 173 -10.20 12.16 -2.83
N HIS A 174 -8.90 12.01 -2.65
CA HIS A 174 -8.29 11.26 -1.58
C HIS A 174 -7.05 12.01 -1.09
N ALA A 175 -6.78 11.97 0.20
CA ALA A 175 -5.53 12.46 0.77
C ALA A 175 -5.08 11.54 1.90
N GLN A 176 -3.78 11.32 2.01
CA GLN A 176 -3.17 10.64 3.13
C GLN A 176 -1.99 11.43 3.68
N TRP A 177 -1.73 11.27 4.97
CA TRP A 177 -0.67 11.98 5.68
C TRP A 177 -0.08 11.13 6.79
N HIS A 178 1.22 11.31 6.99
CA HIS A 178 2.04 10.74 8.06
C HIS A 178 3.20 11.71 8.35
N PRO A 179 3.98 11.53 9.44
CA PRO A 179 5.08 12.44 9.77
C PRO A 179 6.16 12.58 8.67
N GLY A 180 6.33 11.55 7.85
CA GLY A 180 7.29 11.53 6.73
C GLY A 180 6.81 12.24 5.47
N GLY A 181 5.51 12.58 5.36
CA GLY A 181 4.93 13.16 4.16
C GLY A 181 3.47 12.78 3.94
N GLY A 182 3.09 12.66 2.68
CA GLY A 182 1.74 12.25 2.30
C GLY A 182 1.51 12.41 0.80
N SER A 183 0.30 12.11 0.37
CA SER A 183 -0.14 12.34 -1.01
C SER A 183 -1.59 12.80 -1.03
N ALA A 184 -1.98 13.46 -2.12
CA ALA A 184 -3.38 13.73 -2.40
C ALA A 184 -3.65 13.65 -3.90
N SER A 185 -4.85 13.21 -4.26
CA SER A 185 -5.33 13.09 -5.63
C SER A 185 -6.77 13.55 -5.74
N SER A 186 -7.15 14.09 -6.89
CA SER A 186 -8.54 14.44 -7.21
C SER A 186 -8.81 14.40 -8.70
N ASP A 187 -10.07 14.25 -9.09
CA ASP A 187 -10.53 14.41 -10.48
C ASP A 187 -10.72 15.89 -10.91
N GLY A 188 -10.13 16.82 -10.16
CA GLY A 188 -10.37 18.26 -10.27
C GLY A 188 -11.47 18.78 -9.34
N ARG A 189 -12.11 17.91 -8.54
CA ARG A 189 -13.05 18.29 -7.47
C ARG A 189 -12.56 17.80 -6.12
N GLY A 190 -12.13 18.72 -5.27
CA GLY A 190 -11.67 18.44 -3.92
C GLY A 190 -11.17 19.71 -3.22
N PRO A 191 -10.81 19.62 -1.94
CA PRO A 191 -10.02 20.67 -1.30
C PRO A 191 -8.67 20.82 -2.01
N GLU A 192 -8.09 22.02 -1.92
CA GLU A 192 -6.69 22.22 -2.32
C GLU A 192 -5.76 21.35 -1.46
N PHE A 193 -4.59 21.00 -2.02
CA PHE A 193 -3.62 20.11 -1.37
C PHE A 193 -3.28 20.55 0.05
N ASP A 194 -2.93 21.83 0.23
CA ASP A 194 -2.55 22.39 1.53
C ASP A 194 -3.69 22.32 2.55
N VAL A 195 -4.94 22.50 2.09
CA VAL A 195 -6.13 22.41 2.95
C VAL A 195 -6.37 20.96 3.40
N ALA A 196 -6.23 19.99 2.49
CA ALA A 196 -6.37 18.58 2.84
C ALA A 196 -5.30 18.14 3.84
N PHE A 197 -4.05 18.55 3.63
CA PHE A 197 -2.93 18.23 4.53
C PHE A 197 -3.06 18.90 5.89
N ASP A 198 -3.53 20.14 5.94
CA ASP A 198 -3.81 20.80 7.20
C ASP A 198 -4.87 20.05 8.02
N LEU A 199 -5.96 19.62 7.38
CA LEU A 199 -6.99 18.80 8.01
C LEU A 199 -6.41 17.49 8.55
N CYS A 200 -5.57 16.81 7.76
CA CYS A 200 -4.92 15.57 8.20
C CYS A 200 -4.02 15.79 9.42
N ARG A 201 -3.16 16.81 9.41
CA ARG A 201 -2.26 17.10 10.55
C ARG A 201 -3.03 17.39 11.83
N ARG A 202 -4.12 18.16 11.72
CA ARG A 202 -4.97 18.51 12.86
C ARG A 202 -5.71 17.30 13.41
N LEU A 203 -6.20 16.40 12.53
CA LEU A 203 -6.74 15.10 12.95
C LEU A 203 -5.70 14.24 13.67
N ALA A 204 -4.48 14.17 13.14
CA ALA A 204 -3.38 13.44 13.78
C ALA A 204 -3.02 14.01 15.15
N ALA A 205 -3.18 15.33 15.34
CA ALA A 205 -3.01 15.99 16.64
C ALA A 205 -4.20 15.82 17.60
N GLY A 206 -5.26 15.09 17.19
CA GLY A 206 -6.46 14.86 18.00
C GLY A 206 -7.42 16.04 18.04
N GLU A 207 -7.30 17.00 17.13
CA GLU A 207 -8.24 18.12 17.03
C GLU A 207 -9.58 17.69 16.44
N THR A 208 -10.65 18.33 16.89
CA THR A 208 -11.96 18.24 16.21
C THR A 208 -11.97 19.15 14.99
N VAL A 209 -12.00 18.57 13.79
CA VAL A 209 -12.02 19.30 12.52
C VAL A 209 -13.37 19.21 11.82
N HIS A 210 -13.71 20.25 11.06
CA HIS A 210 -14.86 20.21 10.15
C HIS A 210 -14.40 19.72 8.79
N LEU A 211 -14.81 18.50 8.43
CA LEU A 211 -14.46 17.91 7.15
C LEU A 211 -15.33 18.45 6.00
N PRO A 212 -14.80 18.50 4.76
CA PRO A 212 -15.63 18.75 3.58
C PRO A 212 -16.80 17.76 3.51
N ARG A 213 -17.90 18.17 2.88
CA ARG A 213 -19.09 17.30 2.76
C ARG A 213 -18.76 15.97 2.09
N HIS A 214 -19.38 14.89 2.60
CA HIS A 214 -19.18 13.53 2.09
C HIS A 214 -17.73 13.04 2.16
N THR A 215 -16.98 13.50 3.17
CA THR A 215 -15.63 13.03 3.47
C THR A 215 -15.68 12.07 4.65
N GLU A 216 -15.09 10.90 4.49
CA GLU A 216 -14.76 10.01 5.59
C GLU A 216 -13.31 10.27 6.01
N ALA A 217 -13.05 10.22 7.32
CA ALA A 217 -11.71 10.31 7.88
C ALA A 217 -11.37 9.04 8.64
N PHE A 218 -10.18 8.51 8.39
CA PHE A 218 -9.60 7.39 9.09
C PHE A 218 -8.28 7.86 9.66
N HIS A 219 -8.10 7.78 10.98
CA HIS A 219 -6.84 8.13 11.60
C HIS A 219 -6.50 7.15 12.70
N GLY A 220 -5.22 6.92 12.93
CA GLY A 220 -4.77 6.14 14.05
C GLY A 220 -3.34 6.44 14.45
N SER A 221 -3.02 6.08 15.69
CA SER A 221 -1.69 6.17 16.26
C SER A 221 -0.76 5.11 15.67
N SER A 222 0.53 5.22 16.01
CA SER A 222 1.52 4.16 15.77
C SER A 222 1.04 2.82 16.32
N TRP A 223 1.43 1.74 15.65
CA TRP A 223 1.35 0.39 16.19
C TRP A 223 2.44 0.14 17.24
N LEU A 224 3.52 0.92 17.18
CA LEU A 224 4.59 0.94 18.17
C LEU A 224 4.09 1.66 19.43
N GLY A 225 4.67 1.32 20.58
CA GLY A 225 4.23 1.79 21.89
C GLY A 225 5.35 2.33 22.73
#